data_AF-A0A8S9YTE9-F1
#
_entry.id   AF-A0A8S9YTE9-F1
#
_cell.length_a   1.000
_cell.length_b   1.000
_cell.length_c   1.000
_cell.angle_alpha   90.00
_cell.angle_beta   90.00
_cell.angle_gamma   90.00
#
_symmetry.space_group_name_H-M   'P 1'
#
loop_
_entity.id
_entity.type
_entity.pdbx_description
1 polymer ?
#
loop_
_entity_poly.entity_id
_entity_poly.type
_entity_poly.pdbx_seq_one_letter_code
_entity_poly.pdbx_strand_id
1 'polypeptide(L)'
;MPMKTSHTRLISLSARSPFNSINHFMSIKGFAKASLAYFRDRKGIPRTPRDPQTGQPALGKDRRGNPVPSNSTLVIRDSVFLSTKGSTPLSVSYLTLPAIVNLARKYFNASSLDGVPLEREEHMTSHLEARIFPVRQ
;
A
#
# COMPACT_ATOMS: atom_id res chain seq x y z
N MET A 1 34.62 40.94 -20.13
CA MET A 1 33.70 40.03 -19.40
C MET A 1 32.41 39.92 -20.19
N PRO A 2 32.05 38.73 -20.69
CA PRO A 2 30.70 38.49 -21.23
C PRO A 2 29.94 37.38 -20.47
N MET A 3 28.67 37.67 -20.16
CA MET A 3 27.66 36.75 -19.62
C MET A 3 27.37 35.60 -20.60
N LYS A 4 27.35 34.35 -20.12
CA LYS A 4 26.84 33.18 -20.86
C LYS A 4 25.33 33.06 -20.66
N THR A 5 24.56 33.24 -21.72
CA THR A 5 23.14 32.87 -21.81
C THR A 5 23.01 31.35 -22.00
N SER A 6 22.45 30.66 -21.01
CA SER A 6 22.16 29.24 -21.09
C SER A 6 20.81 29.01 -21.78
N HIS A 7 20.83 28.33 -22.93
CA HIS A 7 19.62 27.92 -23.65
C HIS A 7 19.09 26.63 -23.01
N THR A 8 18.01 26.73 -22.23
CA THR A 8 17.27 25.57 -21.73
C THR A 8 16.50 24.94 -22.88
N ARG A 9 17.00 23.81 -23.40
CA ARG A 9 16.22 22.94 -24.29
C ARG A 9 15.07 22.32 -23.50
N LEU A 10 13.83 22.66 -23.85
CA LEU A 10 12.63 21.93 -23.45
C LEU A 10 12.64 20.56 -24.15
N ILE A 11 12.90 19.51 -23.38
CA ILE A 11 12.65 18.14 -23.85
C ILE A 11 11.17 17.86 -23.62
N SER A 12 10.39 17.90 -24.69
CA SER A 12 9.07 17.29 -24.74
C SER A 12 9.22 15.79 -24.52
N LEU A 13 8.85 15.30 -23.34
CA LEU A 13 8.72 13.86 -23.07
C LEU A 13 7.26 13.45 -23.26
N SER A 14 6.90 13.08 -24.48
CA SER A 14 5.77 12.19 -24.74
C SER A 14 6.16 10.74 -24.44
N ALA A 15 6.48 10.45 -23.18
CA ALA A 15 6.73 9.08 -22.73
C ALA A 15 5.45 8.52 -22.10
N ARG A 16 4.67 7.73 -22.86
CA ARG A 16 3.74 6.77 -22.24
C ARG A 16 4.58 5.82 -21.39
N SER A 17 4.55 6.01 -20.07
CA SER A 17 5.52 5.41 -19.16
C SER A 17 5.21 3.92 -18.89
N PRO A 18 6.25 3.07 -18.75
CA PRO A 18 6.11 1.65 -18.37
C PRO A 18 5.60 1.46 -16.92
N PHE A 19 5.41 2.53 -16.15
CA PHE A 19 4.81 2.45 -14.82
C PHE A 19 3.32 2.10 -14.87
N ASN A 20 2.60 2.51 -15.91
CA ASN A 20 1.18 2.23 -16.06
C ASN A 20 0.90 0.73 -16.27
N SER A 21 1.80 0.00 -16.94
CA SER A 21 1.64 -1.44 -17.19
C SER A 21 1.91 -2.29 -15.94
N ILE A 22 2.86 -1.92 -15.09
CA ILE A 22 3.16 -2.63 -13.83
C ILE A 22 2.03 -2.43 -12.79
N ASN A 23 1.50 -1.21 -12.69
CA ASN A 23 0.36 -0.91 -11.82
C ASN A 23 -0.89 -1.70 -12.23
N HIS A 24 -1.15 -1.79 -13.54
CA HIS A 24 -2.24 -2.59 -14.08
C HIS A 24 -2.02 -4.09 -13.79
N PHE A 25 -0.80 -4.58 -13.91
CA PHE A 25 -0.44 -5.98 -13.64
C PHE A 25 -0.59 -6.39 -12.17
N MET A 26 -0.23 -5.52 -11.21
CA MET A 26 -0.44 -5.75 -9.78
C MET A 26 -1.94 -5.85 -9.43
N SER A 27 -2.76 -4.99 -10.03
CA SER A 27 -4.22 -5.05 -9.93
C SER A 27 -4.78 -6.35 -10.53
N ILE A 28 -4.35 -6.72 -11.74
CA ILE A 28 -4.73 -7.98 -12.41
C ILE A 28 -4.32 -9.21 -11.58
N LYS A 29 -3.18 -9.16 -10.89
CA LYS A 29 -2.67 -10.28 -10.09
C LYS A 29 -3.26 -10.40 -8.69
N GLY A 30 -4.32 -9.66 -8.40
CA GLY A 30 -5.06 -9.81 -7.16
C GLY A 30 -4.47 -9.01 -6.01
N PHE A 31 -3.85 -7.86 -6.28
CA PHE A 31 -3.57 -6.86 -5.26
C PHE A 31 -4.68 -5.79 -5.28
N ALA A 32 -5.83 -6.15 -4.72
CA ALA A 32 -7.00 -5.30 -4.56
C ALA A 32 -7.62 -5.53 -3.17
N LYS A 33 -8.37 -4.57 -2.64
CA LYS A 33 -8.98 -4.69 -1.31
C LYS A 33 -9.79 -5.98 -1.14
N ALA A 34 -10.60 -6.30 -2.16
CA ALA A 34 -11.46 -7.48 -2.17
C ALA A 34 -10.69 -8.81 -2.13
N SER A 35 -9.44 -8.84 -2.62
CA SER A 35 -8.63 -10.07 -2.66
C SER A 35 -7.79 -10.28 -1.40
N LEU A 36 -7.51 -9.23 -0.62
CA LEU A 36 -6.68 -9.33 0.60
C LEU A 36 -7.24 -10.36 1.59
N ALA A 37 -8.57 -10.45 1.70
CA ALA A 37 -9.20 -11.44 2.57
C ALA A 37 -8.92 -12.88 2.10
N TYR A 38 -8.62 -13.11 0.82
CA TYR A 38 -8.34 -14.43 0.25
C TYR A 38 -6.88 -14.87 0.36
N PHE A 39 -5.99 -14.01 0.85
CA PHE A 39 -4.57 -14.32 0.92
C PHE A 39 -4.28 -15.54 1.79
N ARG A 40 -3.22 -16.26 1.41
CA ARG A 40 -2.69 -17.44 2.09
C ARG A 40 -1.27 -17.16 2.57
N ASP A 41 -0.84 -17.91 3.56
CA ASP A 41 0.56 -17.93 3.97
C ASP A 41 1.42 -18.78 3.02
N ARG A 42 2.72 -18.91 3.32
CA ARG A 42 3.65 -19.71 2.49
C ARG A 42 3.33 -21.21 2.47
N LYS A 43 2.60 -21.71 3.48
CA LYS A 43 2.16 -23.10 3.57
C LYS A 43 0.81 -23.31 2.87
N GLY A 44 0.26 -22.27 2.25
CA GLY A 44 -1.06 -22.31 1.62
C GLY A 44 -2.20 -22.18 2.64
N ILE A 45 -1.94 -21.90 3.91
CA ILE A 45 -2.99 -21.76 4.94
C ILE A 45 -3.67 -20.40 4.77
N PRO A 46 -5.02 -20.33 4.73
CA PRO A 46 -5.72 -19.06 4.70
C PRO A 46 -5.31 -18.13 5.85
N ARG A 47 -4.95 -16.88 5.53
CA ARG A 47 -4.66 -15.85 6.54
C ARG A 47 -5.91 -15.34 7.22
N THR A 48 -7.02 -15.33 6.50
CA THR A 48 -8.35 -15.01 7.03
C THR A 48 -9.09 -16.32 7.26
N PRO A 49 -9.73 -16.53 8.43
CA PRO A 49 -10.59 -17.68 8.66
C PRO A 49 -11.61 -17.86 7.55
N ARG A 50 -11.87 -19.12 7.19
CA ARG A 50 -12.85 -19.49 6.16
C ARG A 50 -14.08 -20.08 6.82
N ASP A 51 -15.24 -19.73 6.28
CA ASP A 51 -16.48 -20.44 6.56
C ASP A 51 -16.32 -21.89 6.04
N PRO A 52 -16.55 -22.91 6.88
CA PRO A 52 -16.34 -24.30 6.50
C PRO A 52 -17.34 -24.83 5.46
N GLN A 53 -18.51 -24.20 5.34
CA GLN A 53 -19.55 -24.59 4.38
C GLN A 53 -19.33 -23.92 3.02
N THR A 54 -18.97 -22.64 3.01
CA THR A 54 -18.89 -21.84 1.78
C THR A 54 -17.47 -21.62 1.26
N GLY A 55 -16.45 -21.86 2.10
CA GLY A 55 -15.05 -21.55 1.80
C GLY A 55 -14.75 -20.04 1.71
N GLN A 56 -15.73 -19.19 2.03
CA GLN A 56 -15.61 -17.73 1.95
C GLN A 56 -14.92 -17.13 3.19
N PRO A 57 -14.36 -15.91 3.12
CA PRO A 57 -13.84 -15.21 4.29
C PRO A 57 -14.93 -15.05 5.38
N ALA A 58 -14.64 -15.49 6.60
CA ALA A 58 -15.62 -15.56 7.67
C ALA A 58 -15.75 -14.27 8.52
N LEU A 59 -14.92 -13.25 8.26
CA LEU A 59 -14.93 -11.99 9.04
C LEU A 59 -15.95 -10.95 8.54
N GLY A 60 -16.90 -11.38 7.70
CA GLY A 60 -17.91 -10.51 7.13
C GLY A 60 -17.39 -9.61 6.00
N LYS A 61 -18.16 -8.56 5.72
CA LYS A 61 -17.90 -7.59 4.63
C LYS A 61 -17.90 -6.16 5.17
N ASP A 62 -17.12 -5.29 4.55
CA ASP A 62 -17.13 -3.86 4.83
C ASP A 62 -18.38 -3.16 4.26
N ARG A 63 -18.52 -1.86 4.51
CA ARG A 63 -19.66 -1.03 4.02
C ARG A 63 -19.80 -1.01 2.50
N ARG A 64 -18.76 -1.38 1.75
CA ARG A 64 -18.73 -1.45 0.28
C ARG A 64 -18.91 -2.89 -0.23
N GLY A 65 -19.18 -3.85 0.66
CA GLY A 65 -19.38 -5.26 0.32
C GLY A 65 -18.09 -6.05 0.09
N ASN A 66 -16.91 -5.48 0.37
CA ASN A 66 -15.65 -6.21 0.24
C ASN A 66 -15.43 -7.10 1.47
N PRO A 67 -14.95 -8.34 1.30
CA PRO A 67 -14.65 -9.19 2.44
C PRO A 67 -13.55 -8.59 3.33
N VAL A 68 -13.73 -8.69 4.64
CA VAL A 68 -12.79 -8.13 5.62
C VAL A 68 -11.58 -9.06 5.78
N PRO A 69 -10.34 -8.60 5.52
CA PRO A 69 -9.14 -9.38 5.79
C PRO A 69 -8.83 -9.47 7.29
N SER A 70 -8.15 -10.53 7.71
CA SER A 70 -7.63 -10.61 9.09
C SER A 70 -6.48 -9.64 9.32
N ASN A 71 -6.21 -9.34 10.60
CA ASN A 71 -5.09 -8.49 11.03
C ASN A 71 -3.71 -9.02 10.62
N SER A 72 -3.61 -10.30 10.27
CA SER A 72 -2.37 -10.91 9.72
C SER A 72 -2.09 -10.54 8.25
N THR A 73 -3.02 -9.82 7.62
CA THR A 73 -2.91 -9.29 6.26
C THR A 73 -3.00 -7.77 6.24
N LEU A 74 -3.99 -7.19 6.92
CA LEU A 74 -4.26 -5.75 6.91
C LEU A 74 -4.74 -5.28 8.27
N VAL A 75 -4.22 -4.16 8.77
CA VAL A 75 -4.71 -3.48 9.98
C VAL A 75 -4.97 -2.01 9.70
N ILE A 76 -6.03 -1.46 10.27
CA ILE A 76 -6.28 -0.01 10.21
C ILE A 76 -5.80 0.59 11.54
N ARG A 77 -4.98 1.64 11.47
CA ARG A 77 -4.47 2.35 12.65
C ARG A 77 -4.51 3.84 12.42
N ASP A 78 -4.81 4.57 13.49
CA ASP A 78 -4.65 6.01 13.50
C ASP A 78 -3.18 6.38 13.53
N SER A 79 -2.81 7.32 12.66
CA SER A 79 -1.45 7.80 12.48
C SER A 79 -1.47 9.32 12.36
N VAL A 80 -0.34 9.94 12.64
CA VAL A 80 -0.17 11.37 12.51
C VAL A 80 0.79 11.65 11.37
N PHE A 81 0.30 12.37 10.36
CA PHE A 81 1.12 12.80 9.23
C PHE A 81 1.62 14.19 9.46
N LEU A 82 2.93 14.35 9.28
CA LEU A 82 3.60 15.63 9.36
C LEU A 82 3.78 16.19 7.96
N SER A 83 3.43 17.46 7.79
CA SER A 83 3.68 18.23 6.58
C SER A 83 4.24 19.60 6.96
N THR A 84 4.74 20.35 5.97
CA THR A 84 5.13 21.76 6.17
C THR A 84 3.97 22.64 6.62
N LYS A 85 2.72 22.20 6.46
CA LYS A 85 1.50 22.91 6.89
C LYS A 85 0.98 22.45 8.27
N GLY A 86 1.67 21.52 8.93
CA GLY A 86 1.31 21.02 10.25
C GLY A 86 1.04 19.52 10.28
N SER A 87 0.44 19.09 11.40
CA SER A 87 0.12 17.71 11.74
C SER A 87 -1.33 17.38 11.39
N THR A 88 -1.58 16.24 10.76
CA THR A 88 -2.93 15.78 10.43
C THR A 88 -3.13 14.34 10.93
N PRO A 89 -4.07 14.09 11.86
CA PRO A 89 -4.43 12.74 12.25
C PRO A 89 -5.20 12.06 11.12
N LEU A 90 -4.80 10.83 10.77
CA LEU A 90 -5.35 10.06 9.66
C LEU A 90 -5.42 8.58 10.04
N SER A 91 -6.56 7.96 9.75
CA SER A 91 -6.67 6.50 9.82
C SER A 91 -6.10 5.89 8.54
N VAL A 92 -5.15 4.97 8.68
CA VAL A 92 -4.38 4.38 7.56
C VAL A 92 -4.48 2.87 7.59
N SER A 93 -4.62 2.28 6.41
CA SER A 93 -4.56 0.83 6.23
C SER A 93 -3.11 0.39 6.04
N TYR A 94 -2.63 -0.53 6.88
CA TYR A 94 -1.27 -1.07 6.84
C TYR A 94 -1.30 -2.55 6.43
N LEU A 95 -0.53 -2.92 5.42
CA LEU A 95 -0.24 -4.31 5.09
C LEU A 95 0.74 -4.90 6.08
N THR A 96 0.35 -6.02 6.70
CA THR A 96 1.12 -6.71 7.74
C THR A 96 1.75 -8.01 7.24
N LEU A 97 1.80 -8.21 5.91
CA LEU A 97 2.39 -9.41 5.32
C LEU A 97 3.88 -9.50 5.66
N PRO A 98 4.37 -10.59 6.30
CA PRO A 98 5.75 -10.68 6.80
C PRO A 98 6.82 -10.41 5.75
N ALA A 99 6.62 -10.85 4.51
CA ALA A 99 7.56 -10.61 3.42
C ALA A 99 7.66 -9.12 3.05
N ILE A 100 6.52 -8.41 3.02
CA ILE A 100 6.45 -6.99 2.69
C ILE A 100 7.04 -6.17 3.85
N VAL A 101 6.65 -6.48 5.09
CA VAL A 101 7.17 -5.81 6.28
C VAL A 101 8.69 -5.99 6.38
N ASN A 102 9.20 -7.21 6.20
CA ASN A 102 10.64 -7.46 6.25
C ASN A 102 11.41 -6.75 5.14
N LEU A 103 10.83 -6.63 3.94
CA LEU A 103 11.43 -5.88 2.85
C LEU A 103 11.49 -4.38 3.19
N ALA A 104 10.40 -3.82 3.70
CA ALA A 104 10.35 -2.41 4.10
C ALA A 104 11.29 -2.11 5.27
N ARG A 105 11.34 -2.95 6.31
CA ARG A 105 12.30 -2.80 7.42
C ARG A 105 13.73 -2.67 6.92
N LYS A 106 14.11 -3.51 5.95
CA LYS A 106 15.45 -3.48 5.33
C LYS A 106 15.67 -2.24 4.49
N TYR A 107 14.72 -1.90 3.62
CA TYR A 107 14.85 -0.78 2.70
C TYR A 107 14.92 0.57 3.42
N PHE A 108 14.15 0.73 4.50
CA PHE A 108 14.05 1.98 5.25
C PHE A 108 14.88 2.01 6.54
N ASN A 109 15.65 0.95 6.81
CA ASN A 109 16.40 0.78 8.04
C ASN A 109 15.56 1.02 9.32
N ALA A 110 14.32 0.52 9.31
CA ALA A 110 13.32 0.77 10.34
C ALA A 110 12.84 -0.55 10.96
N SER A 111 13.58 -1.10 11.92
CA SER A 111 13.31 -2.42 12.53
C SER A 111 11.96 -2.51 13.26
N SER A 112 11.45 -1.38 13.78
CA SER A 112 10.18 -1.26 14.48
C SER A 112 8.94 -1.19 13.57
N LEU A 113 9.12 -1.27 12.25
CA LEU A 113 7.99 -1.18 11.32
C LEU A 113 7.11 -2.42 11.39
N ASP A 114 5.84 -2.29 11.75
CA ASP A 114 4.91 -3.43 11.88
C ASP A 114 3.94 -3.59 10.71
N GLY A 115 4.01 -2.69 9.74
CA GLY A 115 3.15 -2.70 8.57
C GLY A 115 3.58 -1.67 7.54
N VAL A 116 3.21 -1.87 6.28
CA VAL A 116 3.46 -0.92 5.19
C VAL A 116 2.15 -0.23 4.81
N PRO A 117 2.09 1.11 4.85
CA PRO A 117 0.84 1.82 4.60
C PRO A 117 0.39 1.71 3.12
N LEU A 118 -0.91 1.57 2.92
CA LEU A 118 -1.60 1.59 1.62
C LEU A 118 -2.24 2.93 1.33
N GLU A 119 -2.29 3.32 0.06
CA GLU A 119 -2.94 4.55 -0.39
C GLU A 119 -4.38 4.68 0.11
N ARG A 120 -4.72 5.89 0.55
CA ARG A 120 -6.05 6.25 1.07
C ARG A 120 -7.20 5.86 0.12
N GLU A 121 -8.30 5.45 0.76
CA GLU A 121 -9.60 5.18 0.16
C GLU A 121 -10.33 6.43 -0.34
N GLU A 122 -9.81 7.06 -1.39
CA GLU A 122 -10.70 7.72 -2.36
C GLU A 122 -10.53 7.17 -3.76
N HIS A 123 -9.36 6.60 -4.09
CA HIS A 123 -9.17 5.99 -5.41
C HIS A 123 -8.64 4.57 -5.45
N MET A 124 -7.69 4.09 -4.63
CA MET A 124 -7.15 2.75 -4.86
C MET A 124 -6.38 2.17 -3.66
N THR A 125 -7.00 1.25 -2.91
CA THR A 125 -6.31 0.35 -1.95
C THR A 125 -5.49 -0.75 -2.66
N SER A 126 -5.18 -0.56 -3.93
CA SER A 126 -4.31 -1.39 -4.78
C SER A 126 -2.93 -0.76 -5.00
N HIS A 127 -2.59 0.32 -4.29
CA HIS A 127 -1.28 0.96 -4.34
C HIS A 127 -0.68 1.13 -2.94
N LEU A 128 0.65 1.02 -2.86
CA LEU A 128 1.40 1.39 -1.66
C LEU A 128 1.39 2.91 -1.55
N GLU A 129 1.31 3.46 -0.33
CA GLU A 129 1.39 4.92 -0.13
C GLU A 129 2.59 5.51 -0.87
N ALA A 130 2.35 6.39 -1.86
CA ALA A 130 3.41 7.06 -2.61
C ALA A 130 4.27 7.99 -1.74
N ARG A 131 3.76 8.42 -0.57
CA ARG A 131 4.48 9.19 0.43
C ARG A 131 5.07 8.26 1.48
N ILE A 132 6.26 7.76 1.22
CA ILE A 132 6.87 6.77 2.09
C ILE A 132 7.58 7.43 3.29
N PHE A 133 7.01 7.17 4.48
CA PHE A 133 7.35 7.47 5.91
C PHE A 133 7.05 8.84 6.55
N PRO A 134 6.34 8.84 7.71
CA PRO A 134 6.68 9.70 8.83
C PRO A 134 7.90 9.13 9.55
N VAL A 135 8.98 9.91 9.61
CA VAL A 135 10.12 9.65 10.50
C VAL A 135 9.60 9.76 11.94
N ARG A 136 9.56 8.65 12.69
CA ARG A 136 9.63 8.75 14.15
C ARG A 136 11.11 8.85 14.49
N GLN A 137 11.52 10.05 14.86
CA GLN A 137 12.76 10.31 15.58
C GLN A 137 12.73 9.60 16.93
#